data_AF-A0A6J7QKJ2-F1
#
_entry.id   AF-A0A6J7QKJ2-F1
#
_cell.length_a   1.000
_cell.length_b   1.000
_cell.length_c   1.000
_cell.angle_alpha   90.00
_cell.angle_beta   90.00
_cell.angle_gamma   90.00
#
_symmetry.space_group_name_H-M   'P 1'
#
loop_
_entity.id
_entity.type
_entity.pdbx_description
1 polymer ?
#
loop_
_entity_poly.entity_id
_entity_poly.type
_entity_poly.pdbx_seq_one_letter_code
_entity_poly.pdbx_strand_id
1 'polypeptide(L)'
;MNSDSLSSNAIQGLYAPGSTFKVVSTAAAGKEGLNLYGEYKCPNRVKLGSQIFRNFESAAYGKISLARALEVSCNTVFYGIADEFWLRGGGPDSTKASPDPIAEVARMFGLGSKTGIDLPGESAGRVSSRLFKGANWEAKKEVWCRKAVEGYPETRKTDPKLADYFTALDKENCADGFRWREGDALNAAIGQGDTAVTPLQLAMVYAAIANGGTVYEPQVIKGIMSPDGKVVEEIKPKVKSKVAVPKATIRFLQDSLPGVTTDGSGETPFEGFPLDQIPVASKTGSAQVTGNKVSTSWFASYAPADKPRYAIVMMVTQGGTGSKTSGPSVRAIYESIFGITGQDVNPSDSVFVGGAPRKELPTVRPDGTPVAPLGKDSGMQVAKAGAAG
;
A
#
# COMPACT_ATOMS: atom_id res chain seq x y z
N MET A 1 -14.78 -14.63 21.34
CA MET A 1 -14.15 -14.77 20.02
C MET A 1 -15.15 -14.25 18.98
N ASN A 2 -15.09 -12.96 18.63
CA ASN A 2 -15.88 -12.44 17.51
C ASN A 2 -15.01 -12.62 16.26
N SER A 3 -15.28 -13.68 15.49
CA SER A 3 -14.44 -14.01 14.33
C SER A 3 -14.80 -13.10 13.17
N ASP A 4 -13.99 -12.06 12.94
CA ASP A 4 -13.89 -11.37 11.65
C ASP A 4 -13.38 -12.33 10.52
N SER A 5 -13.31 -13.66 10.76
CA SER A 5 -12.76 -14.66 9.84
C SER A 5 -13.60 -14.86 8.56
N LEU A 6 -14.80 -14.30 8.50
CA LEU A 6 -15.63 -14.28 7.29
C LEU A 6 -15.35 -13.05 6.39
N SER A 7 -14.52 -12.12 6.86
CA SER A 7 -14.13 -10.94 6.09
C SER A 7 -12.76 -11.12 5.42
N SER A 8 -12.64 -10.69 4.16
CA SER A 8 -11.38 -10.70 3.43
C SER A 8 -10.60 -9.43 3.73
N ASN A 9 -9.54 -9.53 4.55
CA ASN A 9 -8.66 -8.39 4.84
C ASN A 9 -8.01 -7.82 3.58
N ALA A 10 -7.85 -8.61 2.52
CA ALA A 10 -7.21 -8.17 1.27
C ALA A 10 -8.03 -7.15 0.48
N ILE A 11 -9.37 -7.25 0.50
CA ILE A 11 -10.27 -6.41 -0.30
C ILE A 11 -11.30 -5.63 0.54
N GLN A 12 -11.52 -6.01 1.80
CA GLN A 12 -12.52 -5.39 2.68
C GLN A 12 -11.85 -4.63 3.83
N GLY A 13 -10.72 -5.12 4.32
CA GLY A 13 -9.98 -4.51 5.42
C GLY A 13 -9.39 -3.15 5.01
N LEU A 14 -9.59 -2.14 5.87
CA LEU A 14 -9.12 -0.77 5.65
C LEU A 14 -8.09 -0.39 6.70
N TYR A 15 -6.89 -0.06 6.24
CA TYR A 15 -5.75 0.17 7.10
C TYR A 15 -4.96 1.37 6.59
N ALA A 16 -4.38 2.15 7.52
CA ALA A 16 -3.43 3.18 7.13
C ALA A 16 -2.20 2.51 6.48
N PRO A 17 -1.79 2.91 5.26
CA PRO A 17 -0.66 2.28 4.56
C PRO A 17 0.71 2.62 5.18
N GLY A 18 0.78 3.69 5.99
CA GLY A 18 2.04 4.17 6.55
C GLY A 18 3.08 4.45 5.47
N SER A 19 4.35 4.21 5.76
CA SER A 19 5.46 4.58 4.87
C SER A 19 5.46 3.89 3.50
N THR A 20 4.66 2.84 3.28
CA THR A 20 4.46 2.27 1.93
C THR A 20 3.79 3.27 0.97
N PHE A 21 3.12 4.28 1.51
CA PHE A 21 2.46 5.36 0.75
C PHE A 21 3.43 6.43 0.23
N LYS A 22 4.68 6.49 0.72
CA LYS A 22 5.67 7.51 0.31
C LYS A 22 5.98 7.48 -1.19
N VAL A 23 5.72 6.37 -1.88
CA VAL A 23 5.80 6.29 -3.34
C VAL A 23 4.76 7.17 -4.04
N VAL A 24 3.57 7.31 -3.45
CA VAL A 24 2.51 8.22 -3.94
C VAL A 24 2.93 9.67 -3.73
N SER A 25 3.45 10.00 -2.55
CA SER A 25 3.97 11.34 -2.24
C SER A 25 5.15 11.73 -3.12
N THR A 26 6.04 10.77 -3.45
CA THR A 26 7.14 10.97 -4.40
C THR A 26 6.63 11.19 -5.82
N ALA A 27 5.61 10.42 -6.23
CA ALA A 27 4.98 10.62 -7.53
C ALA A 27 4.31 12.01 -7.64
N ALA A 28 3.71 12.50 -6.55
CA ALA A 28 3.21 13.87 -6.46
C ALA A 28 4.33 14.91 -6.53
N ALA A 29 5.44 14.72 -5.82
CA ALA A 29 6.64 15.57 -5.94
C ALA A 29 7.10 15.71 -7.39
N GLY A 30 7.20 14.60 -8.12
CA GLY A 30 7.58 14.61 -9.52
C GLY A 30 6.56 15.29 -10.44
N LYS A 31 5.26 15.08 -10.20
CA LYS A 31 4.17 15.75 -10.93
C LYS A 31 4.21 17.27 -10.76
N GLU A 32 4.48 17.74 -9.54
CA GLU A 32 4.52 19.16 -9.18
C GLU A 32 5.88 19.83 -9.45
N GLY A 33 6.79 19.13 -10.14
CA GLY A 33 8.07 19.68 -10.58
C GLY A 33 9.12 19.83 -9.49
N LEU A 34 8.99 19.15 -8.35
CA LEU A 34 10.03 19.12 -7.33
C LEU A 34 11.25 18.33 -7.85
N ASN A 35 12.44 18.73 -7.42
CA ASN A 35 13.68 18.07 -7.83
C ASN A 35 13.85 16.72 -7.13
N LEU A 36 13.47 15.63 -7.79
CA LEU A 36 13.59 14.27 -7.25
C LEU A 36 15.04 13.84 -6.98
N TYR A 37 16.02 14.44 -7.66
CA TYR A 37 17.44 14.16 -7.49
C TYR A 37 18.15 15.18 -6.58
N GLY A 38 17.39 16.06 -5.93
CA GLY A 38 17.91 17.05 -4.99
C GLY A 38 18.19 16.48 -3.60
N GLU A 39 18.76 17.32 -2.74
CA GLU A 39 18.96 17.03 -1.32
C GLU A 39 17.83 17.59 -0.46
N TYR A 40 17.41 16.81 0.53
CA TYR A 40 16.35 17.13 1.46
C TYR A 40 16.83 16.98 2.89
N LYS A 41 16.38 17.88 3.77
CA LYS A 41 16.70 17.80 5.20
C LYS A 41 15.90 16.67 5.84
N CYS A 42 16.60 15.75 6.52
CA CYS A 42 16.03 14.67 7.29
C CYS A 42 16.38 14.81 8.79
N PRO A 43 15.84 15.81 9.50
CA PRO A 43 15.99 15.93 10.94
C PRO A 43 15.25 14.81 11.68
N ASN A 44 15.59 14.57 12.94
CA ASN A 44 14.88 13.58 13.77
C ASN A 44 13.44 13.98 14.13
N ARG A 45 13.09 15.26 14.00
CA ARG A 45 11.75 15.78 14.24
C ARG A 45 11.53 17.12 13.55
N VAL A 46 10.27 17.45 13.33
CA VAL A 46 9.78 18.78 12.95
C VAL A 46 8.75 19.21 13.99
N LYS A 47 8.73 20.49 14.34
CA LYS A 47 7.78 21.06 15.29
C LYS A 47 6.76 21.90 14.53
N LEU A 48 5.48 21.62 14.75
CA LEU A 48 4.36 22.37 14.21
C LEU A 48 3.49 22.87 15.37
N GLY A 49 3.53 24.17 15.63
CA GLY A 49 2.89 24.76 16.81
C GLY A 49 3.40 24.10 18.10
N SER A 50 2.50 23.49 18.89
CA SER A 50 2.83 22.72 20.09
C SER A 50 3.15 21.24 19.83
N GLN A 51 2.91 20.74 18.61
CA GLN A 51 3.06 19.32 18.26
C GLN A 51 4.45 19.00 17.71
N ILE A 52 4.92 17.78 17.99
CA ILE A 52 6.21 17.26 17.51
C ILE A 52 5.95 16.09 16.58
N PHE A 53 6.34 16.24 15.32
CA PHE A 53 6.31 15.20 14.29
C PHE A 53 7.70 14.55 14.21
N ARG A 54 7.81 13.28 14.60
CA ARG A 54 9.10 12.59 14.65
C ARG A 54 9.42 11.83 13.37
N ASN A 55 10.71 11.74 13.08
CA ASN A 55 11.23 10.79 12.10
C ASN A 55 11.05 9.36 12.60
N PHE A 56 11.05 8.39 11.67
CA PHE A 56 11.11 6.97 12.01
C PHE A 56 12.33 6.70 12.88
N GLU A 57 12.14 5.94 13.97
CA GLU A 57 13.13 5.66 15.01
C GLU A 57 13.83 6.90 15.61
N SER A 58 13.28 8.10 15.41
CA SER A 58 13.92 9.38 15.77
C SER A 58 15.33 9.54 15.21
N ALA A 59 15.65 8.88 14.10
CA ALA A 59 16.95 9.00 13.43
C ALA A 59 17.10 10.37 12.74
N ALA A 60 18.32 10.89 12.69
CA ALA A 60 18.67 12.10 11.94
C ALA A 60 19.74 11.74 10.90
N TYR A 61 19.46 11.99 9.62
CA TYR A 61 20.35 11.63 8.52
C TYR A 61 21.02 12.84 7.85
N GLY A 62 20.83 14.04 8.40
CA GLY A 62 21.36 15.27 7.80
C GLY A 62 20.63 15.63 6.50
N LYS A 63 21.38 16.05 5.48
CA LYS A 63 20.85 16.21 4.12
C LYS A 63 21.05 14.90 3.36
N ILE A 64 19.99 14.39 2.76
CA ILE A 64 20.00 13.14 1.99
C ILE A 64 19.26 13.32 0.68
N SER A 65 19.56 12.49 -0.32
CA SER A 65 18.75 12.42 -1.53
C SER A 65 17.32 11.92 -1.22
N LEU A 66 16.37 12.22 -2.10
CA LEU A 66 15.02 11.66 -1.97
C LEU A 66 15.00 10.12 -2.11
N ALA A 67 15.91 9.56 -2.90
CA ALA A 67 16.12 8.11 -3.00
C ALA A 67 16.49 7.55 -1.63
N ARG A 68 17.50 8.13 -0.97
CA ARG A 68 17.89 7.72 0.39
C ARG A 68 16.76 7.91 1.38
N ALA A 69 15.95 8.95 1.25
CA ALA A 69 14.76 9.16 2.09
C ALA A 69 13.70 8.06 1.93
N LEU A 70 13.55 7.47 0.74
CA LEU A 70 12.71 6.28 0.52
C LEU A 70 13.33 5.03 1.17
N GLU A 71 14.64 4.82 0.98
CA GLU A 71 15.42 3.69 1.51
C GLU A 71 15.32 3.59 3.04
N VAL A 72 15.72 4.66 3.75
CA VAL A 72 15.69 4.72 5.22
C VAL A 72 14.33 5.13 5.77
N SER A 73 13.35 5.36 4.90
CA SER A 73 12.00 5.75 5.27
C SER A 73 11.95 7.02 6.14
N CYS A 74 12.68 8.07 5.76
CA CYS A 74 12.71 9.33 6.50
C CYS A 74 11.37 10.07 6.43
N ASN A 75 10.60 10.20 7.52
CA ASN A 75 9.32 10.91 7.53
C ASN A 75 9.47 12.41 7.31
N THR A 76 10.51 13.03 7.87
CA THR A 76 10.66 14.49 7.90
C THR A 76 10.91 15.10 6.52
N VAL A 77 11.49 14.34 5.59
CA VAL A 77 11.55 14.72 4.17
C VAL A 77 10.16 14.82 3.56
N PHE A 78 9.30 13.81 3.79
CA PHE A 78 7.92 13.82 3.28
C PHE A 78 7.02 14.83 3.98
N TYR A 79 7.30 15.16 5.24
CA TYR A 79 6.65 16.28 5.92
C TYR A 79 7.00 17.61 5.25
N GLY A 80 8.26 17.84 4.88
CA GLY A 80 8.67 19.03 4.15
C GLY A 80 8.01 19.14 2.78
N ILE A 81 7.92 18.04 2.02
CA ILE A 81 7.19 18.00 0.74
C ILE A 81 5.72 18.34 0.93
N ALA A 82 5.09 17.79 1.98
CA ALA A 82 3.69 18.03 2.29
C ALA A 82 3.40 19.47 2.70
N ASP A 83 4.28 20.04 3.52
CA ASP A 83 4.22 21.44 3.96
C ASP A 83 4.32 22.38 2.75
N GLU A 84 5.29 22.14 1.87
CA GLU A 84 5.44 22.91 0.63
C GLU A 84 4.17 22.88 -0.23
N PHE A 85 3.56 21.70 -0.41
CA PHE A 85 2.28 21.58 -1.12
C PHE A 85 1.12 22.26 -0.40
N TRP A 86 1.09 22.18 0.93
CA TRP A 86 0.06 22.81 1.72
C TRP A 86 0.14 24.34 1.61
N LEU A 87 1.35 24.91 1.70
CA LEU A 87 1.63 26.34 1.50
C LEU A 87 1.30 26.80 0.07
N ARG A 88 1.73 26.05 -0.96
CA ARG A 88 1.38 26.35 -2.37
C ARG A 88 -0.13 26.33 -2.61
N GLY A 89 -0.87 25.51 -1.86
CA GLY A 89 -2.34 25.46 -1.88
C GLY A 89 -3.05 26.57 -1.09
N GLY A 90 -2.32 27.57 -0.58
CA GLY A 90 -2.86 28.69 0.20
C GLY A 90 -2.72 28.55 1.71
N GLY A 91 -2.10 27.49 2.21
CA GLY A 91 -1.78 27.33 3.63
C GLY A 91 -2.99 27.53 4.56
N PRO A 92 -2.91 28.44 5.56
CA PRO A 92 -4.01 28.74 6.48
C PRO A 92 -5.31 29.20 5.79
N ASP A 93 -5.17 29.82 4.62
CA ASP A 93 -6.24 30.40 3.81
C ASP A 93 -6.75 29.43 2.73
N SER A 94 -6.25 28.19 2.73
CA SER A 94 -6.67 27.18 1.75
C SER A 94 -8.16 26.86 1.85
N THR A 95 -8.78 26.66 0.69
CA THR A 95 -10.21 26.35 0.57
C THR A 95 -10.42 24.89 0.16
N LYS A 96 -11.66 24.42 0.12
CA LYS A 96 -11.98 23.08 -0.41
C LYS A 96 -11.57 22.90 -1.88
N ALA A 97 -11.41 24.00 -2.63
CA ALA A 97 -10.99 23.99 -4.03
C ALA A 97 -9.46 24.10 -4.21
N SER A 98 -8.70 24.32 -3.13
CA SER A 98 -7.25 24.36 -3.19
C SER A 98 -6.67 22.99 -3.63
N PRO A 99 -5.57 22.97 -4.40
CA PRO A 99 -4.95 21.74 -4.87
C PRO A 99 -4.53 20.79 -3.74
N ASP A 100 -4.65 19.48 -3.99
CA ASP A 100 -4.16 18.42 -3.09
C ASP A 100 -3.30 17.43 -3.90
N PRO A 101 -2.05 17.78 -4.27
CA PRO A 101 -1.28 16.98 -5.23
C PRO A 101 -1.09 15.51 -4.84
N ILE A 102 -0.86 15.24 -3.55
CA ILE A 102 -0.73 13.88 -3.02
C ILE A 102 -2.03 13.10 -3.17
N ALA A 103 -3.18 13.71 -2.88
CA ALA A 103 -4.48 13.05 -2.99
C ALA A 103 -4.90 12.87 -4.45
N GLU A 104 -4.57 13.82 -5.33
CA GLU A 104 -4.77 13.71 -6.78
C GLU A 104 -4.01 12.50 -7.33
N VAL A 105 -2.71 12.38 -7.05
CA VAL A 105 -1.90 11.25 -7.51
C VAL A 105 -2.34 9.93 -6.87
N ALA A 106 -2.74 9.93 -5.59
CA ALA A 106 -3.33 8.75 -4.95
C ALA A 106 -4.55 8.23 -5.73
N ARG A 107 -5.44 9.12 -6.18
CA ARG A 107 -6.61 8.75 -7.00
C ARG A 107 -6.20 8.29 -8.40
N MET A 108 -5.13 8.82 -8.98
CA MET A 108 -4.60 8.33 -10.26
C MET A 108 -4.13 6.87 -10.17
N PHE A 109 -3.57 6.47 -9.02
CA PHE A 109 -3.27 5.07 -8.69
C PHE A 109 -4.50 4.21 -8.36
N GLY A 110 -5.70 4.79 -8.30
CA GLY A 110 -6.96 4.10 -8.00
C GLY A 110 -7.35 4.09 -6.52
N LEU A 111 -6.57 4.72 -5.63
CA LEU A 111 -6.86 4.75 -4.20
C LEU A 111 -8.12 5.58 -3.89
N GLY A 112 -8.90 5.14 -2.89
CA GLY A 112 -10.16 5.78 -2.51
C GLY A 112 -11.34 5.45 -3.43
N SER A 113 -11.18 4.46 -4.31
CA SER A 113 -12.24 3.87 -5.12
C SER A 113 -12.14 2.34 -5.14
N LYS A 114 -13.25 1.64 -5.38
CA LYS A 114 -13.24 0.19 -5.58
C LYS A 114 -12.31 -0.18 -6.74
N THR A 115 -11.48 -1.20 -6.56
CA THR A 115 -10.55 -1.66 -7.59
C THR A 115 -11.28 -2.26 -8.78
N GLY A 116 -12.48 -2.81 -8.56
CA GLY A 116 -13.26 -3.49 -9.59
C GLY A 116 -12.92 -4.98 -9.70
N ILE A 117 -12.27 -5.54 -8.68
CA ILE A 117 -12.06 -6.99 -8.59
C ILE A 117 -13.40 -7.73 -8.74
N ASP A 118 -13.35 -8.87 -9.41
CA ASP A 118 -14.45 -9.80 -9.65
C ASP A 118 -14.85 -10.61 -8.39
N LEU A 119 -14.73 -9.98 -7.22
CA LEU A 119 -15.13 -10.52 -5.92
C LEU A 119 -16.11 -9.57 -5.22
N PRO A 120 -17.13 -10.11 -4.51
CA PRO A 120 -18.11 -9.28 -3.82
C PRO A 120 -17.52 -8.61 -2.57
N GLY A 121 -18.18 -7.53 -2.14
CA GLY A 121 -17.97 -6.94 -0.81
C GLY A 121 -16.71 -6.09 -0.68
N GLU A 122 -16.06 -5.68 -1.77
CA GLU A 122 -14.89 -4.81 -1.73
C GLU A 122 -15.16 -3.44 -1.08
N SER A 123 -14.22 -3.01 -0.23
CA SER A 123 -14.16 -1.66 0.35
C SER A 123 -13.47 -0.67 -0.60
N ALA A 124 -14.03 0.54 -0.73
CA ALA A 124 -13.45 1.59 -1.58
C ALA A 124 -12.18 2.25 -1.00
N GLY A 125 -11.93 2.09 0.30
CA GLY A 125 -10.91 2.87 1.02
C GLY A 125 -11.21 4.36 1.01
N ARG A 126 -10.23 5.16 1.43
CA ARG A 126 -10.31 6.62 1.49
C ARG A 126 -8.91 7.23 1.44
N VAL A 127 -8.84 8.42 0.84
CA VAL A 127 -7.62 9.22 0.72
C VAL A 127 -7.83 10.52 1.47
N SER A 128 -6.97 10.79 2.45
CA SER A 128 -6.98 12.05 3.20
C SER A 128 -6.79 13.24 2.24
N SER A 129 -7.70 14.20 2.30
CA SER A 129 -7.71 15.39 1.41
C SER A 129 -8.67 16.45 1.92
N ARG A 130 -8.57 17.67 1.38
CA ARG A 130 -9.56 18.75 1.59
C ARG A 130 -10.96 18.30 1.19
N LEU A 131 -11.07 17.62 0.05
CA LEU A 131 -12.34 17.06 -0.42
C LEU A 131 -12.93 16.05 0.56
N PHE A 132 -12.12 15.13 1.08
CA PHE A 132 -12.55 14.15 2.06
C PHE A 132 -12.98 14.80 3.38
N LYS A 133 -12.19 15.73 3.93
CA LYS A 133 -12.55 16.44 5.17
C LYS A 133 -13.84 17.22 5.04
N GLY A 134 -14.02 17.95 3.94
CA GLY A 134 -15.28 18.64 3.67
C GLY A 134 -16.47 17.68 3.60
N ALA A 135 -16.35 16.56 2.87
CA ALA A 135 -17.44 15.58 2.76
C ALA A 135 -17.75 14.86 4.09
N ASN A 136 -16.72 14.48 4.85
CA ASN A 136 -16.88 13.84 6.16
C ASN A 136 -17.48 14.80 7.18
N TRP A 137 -17.12 16.09 7.13
CA TRP A 137 -17.75 17.11 7.96
C TRP A 137 -19.22 17.31 7.63
N GLU A 138 -19.58 17.47 6.35
CA GLU A 138 -21.00 17.56 5.97
C GLU A 138 -21.82 16.37 6.45
N ALA A 139 -21.26 15.16 6.39
CA ALA A 139 -21.95 13.95 6.84
C ALA A 139 -22.09 13.81 8.36
N LYS A 140 -21.21 14.45 9.16
CA LYS A 140 -21.12 14.22 10.61
C LYS A 140 -21.35 15.46 11.47
N LYS A 141 -21.37 16.66 10.89
CA LYS A 141 -21.43 17.94 11.62
C LYS A 141 -22.59 17.98 12.61
N GLU A 142 -23.76 17.48 12.24
CA GLU A 142 -24.93 17.49 13.13
C GLU A 142 -24.68 16.67 14.39
N VAL A 143 -24.07 15.49 14.24
CA VAL A 143 -23.72 14.62 15.37
C VAL A 143 -22.66 15.27 16.24
N TRP A 144 -21.59 15.80 15.64
CA TRP A 144 -20.52 16.47 16.38
C TRP A 144 -21.02 17.71 17.11
N CYS A 145 -21.81 18.57 16.46
CA CYS A 145 -22.35 19.77 17.10
C CYS A 145 -23.32 19.43 18.23
N ARG A 146 -24.13 18.39 18.08
CA ARG A 146 -24.97 17.89 19.17
C ARG A 146 -24.11 17.39 20.35
N LYS A 147 -23.10 16.55 20.08
CA LYS A 147 -22.22 15.99 21.11
C LYS A 147 -21.27 17.00 21.75
N ALA A 148 -20.93 18.07 21.04
CA ALA A 148 -20.21 19.21 21.56
C ALA A 148 -20.96 19.91 22.71
N VAL A 149 -22.30 19.86 22.69
CA VAL A 149 -23.19 20.45 23.70
C VAL A 149 -23.59 19.42 24.76
N GLU A 150 -24.10 18.26 24.32
CA GLU A 150 -24.61 17.20 25.20
C GLU A 150 -23.49 16.48 25.97
N GLY A 151 -22.29 16.42 25.40
CA GLY A 151 -21.20 15.59 25.88
C GLY A 151 -21.50 14.10 25.82
N TYR A 152 -20.79 13.33 26.64
CA TYR A 152 -20.84 11.87 26.70
C TYR A 152 -21.25 11.38 28.09
N PRO A 153 -22.55 11.42 28.45
CA PRO A 153 -23.01 11.14 29.82
C PRO A 153 -22.70 9.70 30.25
N GLU A 154 -22.85 8.71 29.37
CA GLU A 154 -22.54 7.31 29.71
C GLU A 154 -21.04 7.09 29.91
N THR A 155 -20.19 7.59 29.01
CA THR A 155 -18.72 7.52 29.19
C THR A 155 -18.29 8.26 30.45
N ARG A 156 -18.90 9.40 30.76
CA ARG A 156 -18.57 10.20 31.94
C ARG A 156 -18.82 9.45 33.26
N LYS A 157 -19.79 8.54 33.32
CA LYS A 157 -20.04 7.71 34.51
C LYS A 157 -18.84 6.83 34.86
N THR A 158 -18.10 6.36 33.85
CA THR A 158 -16.97 5.43 34.02
C THR A 158 -15.60 6.08 33.86
N ASP A 159 -15.48 7.07 32.98
CA ASP A 159 -14.25 7.80 32.65
C ASP A 159 -14.56 9.27 32.29
N PRO A 160 -14.60 10.16 33.29
CA PRO A 160 -14.86 11.58 33.09
C PRO A 160 -13.83 12.26 32.18
N LYS A 161 -12.54 11.89 32.27
CA LYS A 161 -11.47 12.50 31.47
C LYS A 161 -11.64 12.16 30.00
N LEU A 162 -11.97 10.91 29.68
CA LEU A 162 -12.25 10.49 28.31
C LEU A 162 -13.50 11.16 27.76
N ALA A 163 -14.55 11.31 28.57
CA ALA A 163 -15.76 12.04 28.17
C ALA A 163 -15.47 13.52 27.85
N ASP A 164 -14.66 14.19 28.68
CA ASP A 164 -14.23 15.57 28.45
C ASP A 164 -13.40 15.70 27.19
N TYR A 165 -12.47 14.76 26.98
CA TYR A 165 -11.65 14.69 25.77
C TYR A 165 -12.51 14.53 24.50
N PHE A 166 -13.44 13.58 24.47
CA PHE A 166 -14.34 13.40 23.33
C PHE A 166 -15.24 14.62 23.11
N THR A 167 -15.75 15.23 24.18
CA THR A 167 -16.57 16.44 24.07
C THR A 167 -15.77 17.61 23.49
N ALA A 168 -14.51 17.77 23.88
CA ALA A 168 -13.61 18.78 23.32
C ALA A 168 -13.32 18.52 21.83
N LEU A 169 -13.07 17.26 21.44
CA LEU A 169 -12.90 16.89 20.03
C LEU A 169 -14.14 17.22 19.21
N ASP A 170 -15.34 16.95 19.71
CA ASP A 170 -16.58 17.23 18.98
C ASP A 170 -16.88 18.72 18.90
N LYS A 171 -16.46 19.53 19.88
CA LYS A 171 -16.48 21.00 19.78
C LYS A 171 -15.61 21.50 18.64
N GLU A 172 -14.38 21.01 18.55
CA GLU A 172 -13.46 21.36 17.44
C GLU A 172 -14.02 20.88 16.09
N ASN A 173 -14.43 19.61 16.01
CA ASN A 173 -14.97 19.04 14.77
C ASN A 173 -16.23 19.75 14.29
N CYS A 174 -17.13 20.15 15.20
CA CYS A 174 -18.30 20.96 14.87
C CYS A 174 -17.90 22.30 14.26
N ALA A 175 -17.00 23.04 14.93
CA ALA A 175 -16.63 24.39 14.53
C ALA A 175 -15.85 24.43 13.20
N ASP A 176 -14.86 23.55 13.03
CA ASP A 176 -13.92 23.66 11.90
C ASP A 176 -13.32 22.31 11.46
N GLY A 177 -14.03 21.20 11.69
CA GLY A 177 -13.60 19.86 11.27
C GLY A 177 -13.42 19.69 9.76
N PHE A 178 -13.99 20.59 8.95
CA PHE A 178 -13.80 20.63 7.49
C PHE A 178 -12.43 21.20 7.07
N ARG A 179 -11.72 21.92 7.97
CA ARG A 179 -10.45 22.59 7.63
C ARG A 179 -9.33 21.56 7.45
N TRP A 180 -8.57 21.74 6.37
CA TRP A 180 -7.36 20.99 6.09
C TRP A 180 -6.14 21.70 6.66
N ARG A 181 -5.65 21.20 7.78
CA ARG A 181 -4.55 21.81 8.52
C ARG A 181 -3.20 21.28 8.01
N GLU A 182 -2.13 22.01 8.28
CA GLU A 182 -0.77 21.59 7.95
C GLU A 182 -0.47 20.18 8.51
N GLY A 183 -0.85 19.90 9.76
CA GLY A 183 -0.71 18.57 10.36
C GLY A 183 -1.50 17.46 9.65
N ASP A 184 -2.62 17.78 9.00
CA ASP A 184 -3.35 16.81 8.17
C ASP A 184 -2.55 16.47 6.91
N ALA A 185 -1.94 17.48 6.28
CA ALA A 185 -1.09 17.32 5.10
C ALA A 185 0.15 16.47 5.41
N LEU A 186 0.84 16.76 6.52
CA LEU A 186 2.02 16.01 6.97
C LEU A 186 1.70 14.53 7.21
N ASN A 187 0.60 14.25 7.90
CA ASN A 187 0.16 12.87 8.14
C ASN A 187 -0.20 12.16 6.82
N ALA A 188 -0.94 12.83 5.94
CA ALA A 188 -1.35 12.27 4.65
C ALA A 188 -0.14 11.85 3.80
N ALA A 189 0.92 12.65 3.79
CA ALA A 189 2.12 12.39 2.99
C ALA A 189 2.92 11.15 3.41
N ILE A 190 2.72 10.65 4.62
CA ILE A 190 3.32 9.40 5.10
C ILE A 190 2.30 8.27 5.24
N GLY A 191 1.12 8.40 4.63
CA GLY A 191 0.09 7.38 4.66
C GLY A 191 -0.59 7.21 6.02
N GLN A 192 -0.62 8.25 6.84
CA GLN A 192 -1.35 8.32 8.12
C GLN A 192 -2.49 9.35 8.06
N GLY A 193 -3.17 9.57 9.19
CA GLY A 193 -4.35 10.41 9.27
C GLY A 193 -5.58 9.67 8.75
N ASP A 194 -6.37 10.33 7.90
CA ASP A 194 -7.61 9.76 7.39
C ASP A 194 -7.42 8.75 6.24
N THR A 195 -6.22 8.63 5.67
CA THR A 195 -5.97 7.68 4.57
C THR A 195 -6.08 6.25 5.08
N ALA A 196 -6.93 5.44 4.42
CA ALA A 196 -7.05 4.01 4.68
C ALA A 196 -7.29 3.27 3.37
N VAL A 197 -6.50 2.23 3.12
CA VAL A 197 -6.51 1.46 1.87
C VAL A 197 -6.64 -0.02 2.17
N THR A 198 -7.09 -0.78 1.17
CA THR A 198 -7.01 -2.24 1.19
C THR A 198 -5.61 -2.70 0.79
N PRO A 199 -5.12 -3.87 1.24
CA PRO A 199 -3.89 -4.47 0.73
C PRO A 199 -3.88 -4.62 -0.80
N LEU A 200 -5.01 -4.96 -1.42
CA LEU A 200 -5.14 -5.03 -2.87
C LEU A 200 -4.92 -3.68 -3.56
N GLN A 201 -5.50 -2.60 -3.03
CA GLN A 201 -5.28 -1.25 -3.54
C GLN A 201 -3.79 -0.87 -3.48
N LEU A 202 -3.09 -1.22 -2.40
CA LEU A 202 -1.66 -0.98 -2.30
C LEU A 202 -0.86 -1.84 -3.29
N ALA A 203 -1.26 -3.10 -3.51
CA ALA A 203 -0.62 -3.96 -4.52
C ALA A 203 -0.75 -3.38 -5.93
N MET A 204 -1.90 -2.77 -6.26
CA MET A 204 -2.10 -2.08 -7.53
C MET A 204 -1.18 -0.86 -7.70
N VAL A 205 -0.89 -0.11 -6.63
CA VAL A 205 0.09 1.00 -6.68
C VAL A 205 1.46 0.49 -7.11
N TYR A 206 1.95 -0.58 -6.47
CA TYR A 206 3.28 -1.13 -6.75
C TYR A 206 3.33 -1.82 -8.12
N ALA A 207 2.24 -2.50 -8.52
CA ALA A 207 2.11 -3.05 -9.86
C ALA A 207 2.14 -1.95 -10.94
N ALA A 208 1.48 -0.82 -10.70
CA ALA A 208 1.49 0.32 -11.62
C ALA A 208 2.88 0.95 -11.71
N ILE A 209 3.61 1.11 -10.61
CA ILE A 209 5.01 1.59 -10.64
C ILE A 209 5.87 0.61 -11.45
N ALA A 210 5.76 -0.68 -11.17
CA ALA A 210 6.52 -1.74 -11.84
C ALA A 210 6.29 -1.76 -13.35
N ASN A 211 5.06 -1.57 -13.82
CA ASN A 211 4.69 -1.66 -15.23
C ASN A 211 4.75 -0.32 -16.00
N GLY A 212 5.31 0.74 -15.42
CA GLY A 212 5.49 2.03 -16.09
C GLY A 212 4.32 3.01 -15.97
N GLY A 213 3.35 2.75 -15.09
CA GLY A 213 2.29 3.68 -14.68
C GLY A 213 0.88 3.29 -15.12
N THR A 214 0.64 2.03 -15.53
CA THR A 214 -0.70 1.55 -15.92
C THR A 214 -1.38 0.86 -14.75
N VAL A 215 -2.57 1.32 -14.38
CA VAL A 215 -3.39 0.68 -13.34
C VAL A 215 -4.38 -0.25 -14.05
N TYR A 216 -4.27 -1.55 -13.81
CA TYR A 216 -5.20 -2.54 -14.32
C TYR A 216 -6.29 -2.84 -13.28
N GLU A 217 -7.49 -3.19 -13.73
CA GLU A 217 -8.48 -3.81 -12.85
C GLU A 217 -7.98 -5.21 -12.48
N PRO A 218 -7.83 -5.53 -11.18
CA PRO A 218 -7.41 -6.86 -10.75
C PRO A 218 -8.53 -7.88 -11.05
N GLN A 219 -8.14 -9.09 -11.46
CA GLN A 219 -9.06 -10.16 -11.84
C GLN A 219 -8.57 -11.48 -11.24
N VAL A 220 -9.49 -12.27 -10.69
CA VAL A 220 -9.25 -13.65 -10.26
C VAL A 220 -9.69 -14.62 -11.36
N ILE A 221 -10.78 -14.30 -12.07
CA ILE A 221 -11.34 -15.11 -13.14
C ILE A 221 -10.59 -14.80 -14.44
N LYS A 222 -10.08 -15.85 -15.06
CA LYS A 222 -9.39 -15.78 -16.35
C LYS A 222 -10.29 -16.06 -17.55
N GLY A 223 -11.31 -16.88 -17.35
CA GLY A 223 -12.23 -17.29 -18.40
C GLY A 223 -13.28 -18.25 -17.87
N ILE A 224 -14.31 -18.44 -18.66
CA ILE A 224 -15.45 -19.32 -18.42
C ILE A 224 -15.38 -20.43 -19.45
N MET A 225 -15.48 -21.67 -18.99
CA MET A 225 -15.49 -22.85 -19.85
C MET A 225 -16.74 -23.68 -19.59
N SER A 226 -17.28 -24.29 -20.63
CA SER A 226 -18.36 -25.27 -20.52
C SER A 226 -17.85 -26.62 -20.03
N PRO A 227 -18.73 -27.50 -19.53
CA PRO A 227 -18.35 -28.86 -19.11
C PRO A 227 -17.73 -29.71 -20.23
N ASP A 228 -18.08 -29.46 -21.49
CA ASP A 228 -17.48 -30.14 -22.66
C ASP A 228 -16.12 -29.55 -23.09
N GLY A 229 -15.56 -28.62 -22.30
CA GLY A 229 -14.23 -28.05 -22.48
C GLY A 229 -14.14 -26.92 -23.50
N LYS A 230 -15.27 -26.42 -24.02
CA LYS A 230 -15.27 -25.24 -24.89
C LYS A 230 -15.08 -23.97 -24.06
N VAL A 231 -14.23 -23.09 -24.54
CA VAL A 231 -14.08 -21.75 -23.97
C VAL A 231 -15.32 -20.94 -24.33
N VAL A 232 -16.09 -20.54 -23.31
CA VAL A 232 -17.28 -19.69 -23.47
C VAL A 232 -16.83 -18.23 -23.57
N GLU A 233 -15.95 -17.82 -22.67
CA GLU A 233 -15.43 -16.46 -22.61
C GLU A 233 -14.02 -16.47 -22.04
N GLU A 234 -13.11 -15.71 -22.66
CA GLU A 234 -11.82 -15.39 -22.06
C GLU A 234 -11.86 -13.94 -21.55
N ILE A 235 -11.56 -13.75 -20.26
CA ILE A 235 -11.61 -12.44 -19.62
C ILE A 235 -10.24 -11.79 -19.80
N LYS A 236 -10.21 -10.72 -20.60
CA LYS A 236 -8.97 -9.98 -20.89
C LYS A 236 -8.67 -8.95 -19.79
N PRO A 237 -7.37 -8.66 -19.52
CA PRO A 237 -6.99 -7.59 -18.61
C PRO A 237 -7.57 -6.25 -19.05
N LYS A 238 -8.20 -5.53 -18.12
CA LYS A 238 -8.80 -4.22 -18.36
C LYS A 238 -7.97 -3.11 -17.75
N VAL A 239 -7.65 -2.08 -18.54
CA VAL A 239 -7.00 -0.87 -18.03
C VAL A 239 -8.02 -0.03 -17.28
N LYS A 240 -7.77 0.23 -16.01
CA LYS A 240 -8.60 1.09 -15.15
C LYS A 240 -8.25 2.56 -15.32
N SER A 241 -6.96 2.88 -15.25
CA SER A 241 -6.44 4.25 -15.38
C SER A 241 -4.96 4.23 -15.76
N LYS A 242 -4.41 5.42 -16.03
CA LYS A 242 -2.97 5.64 -16.14
C LYS A 242 -2.56 6.71 -15.15
N VAL A 243 -1.42 6.51 -14.51
CA VAL A 243 -0.83 7.45 -13.56
C VAL A 243 -0.18 8.58 -14.35
N ALA A 244 -0.88 9.71 -14.44
CA ALA A 244 -0.47 10.86 -15.24
C ALA A 244 0.62 11.69 -14.52
N VAL A 245 1.81 11.12 -14.41
CA VAL A 245 3.03 11.78 -13.89
C VAL A 245 4.15 11.68 -14.94
N PRO A 246 5.19 12.53 -14.86
CA PRO A 246 6.32 12.43 -15.78
C PRO A 246 6.94 11.03 -15.78
N LYS A 247 7.34 10.51 -16.95
CA LYS A 247 8.00 9.20 -17.06
C LYS A 247 9.27 9.12 -16.19
N ALA A 248 9.99 10.24 -16.09
CA ALA A 248 11.16 10.37 -15.21
C ALA A 248 10.82 10.13 -13.73
N THR A 249 9.60 10.45 -13.29
CA THR A 249 9.12 10.20 -11.92
C THR A 249 8.91 8.71 -11.66
N ILE A 250 8.28 7.99 -12.60
CA ILE A 250 8.15 6.54 -12.50
C ILE A 250 9.53 5.87 -12.55
N ARG A 251 10.41 6.35 -13.44
CA ARG A 251 11.78 5.83 -13.52
C ARG A 251 12.57 6.06 -12.23
N PHE A 252 12.47 7.25 -11.64
CA PHE A 252 13.06 7.55 -10.34
C PHE A 252 12.61 6.57 -9.25
N LEU A 253 11.30 6.28 -9.17
CA LEU A 253 10.78 5.28 -8.24
C LEU A 253 11.35 3.88 -8.52
N GLN A 254 11.38 3.46 -9.78
CA GLN A 254 11.92 2.17 -10.19
C GLN A 254 13.41 2.02 -9.85
N ASP A 255 14.19 3.08 -10.00
CA ASP A 255 15.62 3.10 -9.70
C ASP A 255 15.90 3.19 -8.19
N SER A 256 15.02 3.82 -7.40
CA SER A 256 15.25 4.05 -5.96
C SER A 256 14.73 2.93 -5.06
N LEU A 257 13.62 2.27 -5.41
CA LEU A 257 12.99 1.26 -4.55
C LEU A 257 13.81 -0.02 -4.31
N PRO A 258 14.70 -0.48 -5.22
CA PRO A 258 15.63 -1.56 -4.92
C PRO A 258 16.54 -1.26 -3.73
N GLY A 259 16.95 0.01 -3.57
CA GLY A 259 17.78 0.47 -2.46
C GLY A 259 17.17 0.23 -1.08
N VAL A 260 15.83 0.13 -1.00
CA VAL A 260 15.15 -0.19 0.27
C VAL A 260 15.51 -1.60 0.75
N THR A 261 15.70 -2.53 -0.19
CA THR A 261 16.03 -3.93 0.09
C THR A 261 17.53 -4.17 0.19
N THR A 262 18.38 -3.34 -0.44
CA THR A 262 19.84 -3.52 -0.38
C THR A 262 20.50 -2.78 0.78
N ASP A 263 20.10 -1.54 1.05
CA ASP A 263 20.82 -0.63 1.97
C ASP A 263 19.87 0.13 2.91
N GLY A 264 18.63 -0.32 3.01
CA GLY A 264 17.52 0.43 3.57
C GLY A 264 16.72 -0.32 4.62
N SER A 265 15.56 0.25 4.94
CA SER A 265 14.66 -0.26 5.97
C SER A 265 14.12 -1.67 5.72
N GLY A 266 14.28 -2.22 4.50
CA GLY A 266 13.87 -3.57 4.10
C GLY A 266 15.03 -4.55 3.89
N GLU A 267 16.26 -4.19 4.29
CA GLU A 267 17.47 -4.99 4.09
C GLU A 267 17.46 -6.32 4.85
N THR A 268 17.26 -6.27 6.18
CA THR A 268 17.42 -7.44 7.06
C THR A 268 16.67 -8.70 6.58
N PRO A 269 15.40 -8.62 6.12
CA PRO A 269 14.70 -9.81 5.62
C PRO A 269 15.29 -10.43 4.36
N PHE A 270 16.11 -9.70 3.61
CA PHE A 270 16.70 -10.13 2.35
C PHE A 270 18.21 -10.38 2.46
N GLU A 271 18.77 -10.38 3.66
CA GLU A 271 20.15 -10.83 3.90
C GLU A 271 20.35 -12.26 3.37
N GLY A 272 21.36 -12.46 2.52
CA GLY A 272 21.60 -13.75 1.89
C GLY A 272 20.55 -14.16 0.86
N PHE A 273 19.73 -13.25 0.35
CA PHE A 273 18.91 -13.44 -0.85
C PHE A 273 19.71 -13.05 -2.12
N PRO A 274 19.57 -13.74 -3.27
CA PRO A 274 20.34 -13.46 -4.49
C PRO A 274 19.80 -12.24 -5.26
N LEU A 275 19.97 -11.04 -4.68
CA LEU A 275 19.43 -9.78 -5.22
C LEU A 275 20.10 -9.35 -6.55
N ASP A 276 21.26 -9.90 -6.89
CA ASP A 276 21.94 -9.72 -8.18
C ASP A 276 21.22 -10.46 -9.33
N GLN A 277 20.58 -11.60 -9.02
CA GLN A 277 19.80 -12.39 -9.97
C GLN A 277 18.32 -12.02 -9.96
N ILE A 278 17.75 -11.79 -8.77
CA ILE A 278 16.35 -11.44 -8.55
C ILE A 278 16.30 -10.15 -7.72
N PRO A 279 16.56 -8.97 -8.32
CA PRO A 279 16.49 -7.71 -7.59
C PRO A 279 15.06 -7.47 -7.10
N VAL A 280 14.90 -6.96 -5.88
CA VAL A 280 13.58 -6.73 -5.26
C VAL A 280 13.43 -5.24 -4.96
N ALA A 281 12.49 -4.59 -5.64
CA ALA A 281 12.07 -3.24 -5.31
C ALA A 281 11.03 -3.29 -4.20
N SER A 282 11.24 -2.56 -3.10
CA SER A 282 10.36 -2.66 -1.94
C SER A 282 10.12 -1.34 -1.23
N LYS A 283 9.15 -1.35 -0.31
CA LYS A 283 8.97 -0.35 0.73
C LYS A 283 8.36 -0.97 1.97
N THR A 284 8.96 -0.68 3.11
CA THR A 284 8.41 -1.02 4.43
C THR A 284 7.42 0.04 4.92
N GLY A 285 6.48 -0.39 5.75
CA GLY A 285 5.58 0.50 6.50
C GLY A 285 5.31 -0.01 7.91
N SER A 286 5.10 0.95 8.82
CA SER A 286 4.62 0.73 10.18
C SER A 286 3.52 1.76 10.42
N ALA A 287 2.26 1.34 10.38
CA ALA A 287 1.14 2.25 10.56
C ALA A 287 0.69 2.26 12.02
N GLN A 288 0.62 3.45 12.63
CA GLN A 288 0.21 3.59 14.02
C GLN A 288 -1.28 3.24 14.16
N VAL A 289 -1.61 2.58 15.26
CA VAL A 289 -2.99 2.25 15.64
C VAL A 289 -3.28 2.97 16.95
N THR A 290 -4.50 3.48 17.12
CA THR A 290 -4.91 4.18 18.35
C THR A 290 -4.85 3.24 19.57
N GLY A 291 -4.38 3.78 20.71
CA GLY A 291 -4.27 3.06 21.98
C GLY A 291 -2.95 2.29 22.14
N ASN A 292 -2.92 1.33 23.07
CA ASN A 292 -1.72 0.53 23.39
C ASN A 292 -1.45 -0.60 22.38
N LYS A 293 -1.87 -0.46 21.13
CA LYS A 293 -1.75 -1.52 20.11
C LYS A 293 -0.42 -1.39 19.36
N VAL A 294 0.18 -2.53 19.06
CA VAL A 294 1.36 -2.60 18.20
C VAL A 294 0.98 -2.11 16.79
N SER A 295 1.90 -1.41 16.13
CA SER A 295 1.69 -0.91 14.76
C SER A 295 1.36 -2.04 13.78
N THR A 296 0.66 -1.69 12.70
CA THR A 296 0.41 -2.61 11.59
C THR A 296 1.66 -2.68 10.71
N SER A 297 2.18 -3.89 10.54
CA SER A 297 3.36 -4.18 9.72
C SER A 297 2.95 -4.24 8.26
N TRP A 298 3.68 -3.54 7.40
CA TRP A 298 3.50 -3.55 5.95
C TRP A 298 4.82 -3.82 5.23
N PHE A 299 4.75 -4.64 4.20
CA PHE A 299 5.82 -4.77 3.21
C PHE A 299 5.21 -4.83 1.82
N ALA A 300 5.49 -3.83 0.99
CA ALA A 300 5.03 -3.75 -0.39
C ALA A 300 6.23 -3.86 -1.33
N SER A 301 6.12 -4.66 -2.38
CA SER A 301 7.26 -4.94 -3.26
C SER A 301 6.83 -5.39 -4.65
N TYR A 302 7.78 -5.36 -5.58
CA TYR A 302 7.70 -6.10 -6.83
C TYR A 302 9.06 -6.68 -7.20
N ALA A 303 9.05 -7.80 -7.92
CA ALA A 303 10.25 -8.48 -8.37
C ALA A 303 10.02 -9.27 -9.69
N PRO A 304 11.10 -9.52 -10.46
CA PRO A 304 12.40 -8.84 -10.39
C PRO A 304 12.27 -7.32 -10.65
N ALA A 305 13.09 -6.48 -10.04
CA ALA A 305 12.95 -5.03 -10.16
C ALA A 305 13.28 -4.50 -11.58
N ASP A 306 14.18 -5.18 -12.27
CA ASP A 306 14.64 -4.88 -13.63
C ASP A 306 13.68 -5.41 -14.72
N LYS A 307 13.02 -6.54 -14.44
CA LYS A 307 12.01 -7.17 -15.32
C LYS A 307 10.77 -7.60 -14.51
N PRO A 308 9.93 -6.66 -14.04
CA PRO A 308 8.88 -6.97 -13.09
C PRO A 308 7.88 -8.01 -13.56
N ARG A 309 7.61 -8.99 -12.70
CA ARG A 309 6.65 -10.08 -12.95
C ARG A 309 5.57 -10.16 -11.90
N TYR A 310 5.92 -9.90 -10.64
CA TYR A 310 5.01 -10.04 -9.50
C TYR A 310 5.09 -8.82 -8.61
N ALA A 311 3.93 -8.35 -8.13
CA ALA A 311 3.84 -7.38 -7.04
C ALA A 311 3.23 -8.09 -5.82
N ILE A 312 3.90 -7.97 -4.68
CA ILE A 312 3.51 -8.64 -3.44
C ILE A 312 3.38 -7.60 -2.34
N VAL A 313 2.21 -7.56 -1.71
CA VAL A 313 1.94 -6.78 -0.51
C VAL A 313 1.54 -7.72 0.60
N MET A 314 2.28 -7.66 1.71
CA MET A 314 1.93 -8.34 2.96
C MET A 314 1.61 -7.31 4.03
N MET A 315 0.56 -7.59 4.79
CA MET A 315 0.09 -6.77 5.90
C MET A 315 -0.22 -7.67 7.09
N VAL A 316 0.38 -7.35 8.24
CA VAL A 316 0.12 -8.04 9.50
C VAL A 316 -0.29 -7.04 10.57
N THR A 317 -1.56 -7.06 10.96
CA THR A 317 -2.10 -6.22 12.03
C THR A 317 -1.40 -6.53 13.34
N GLN A 318 -1.01 -5.51 14.10
CA GLN A 318 -0.23 -5.66 15.33
C GLN A 318 1.10 -6.41 15.14
N GLY A 319 1.64 -6.43 13.91
CA GLY A 319 2.91 -7.06 13.56
C GLY A 319 4.15 -6.17 13.78
N GLY A 320 3.98 -4.93 14.23
CA GLY A 320 5.11 -4.03 14.44
C GLY A 320 5.73 -3.53 13.13
N THR A 321 7.05 -3.52 13.04
CA THR A 321 7.76 -2.97 11.88
C THR A 321 7.62 -3.88 10.65
N GLY A 322 7.44 -3.27 9.47
CA GLY A 322 7.37 -3.96 8.17
C GLY A 322 8.44 -5.03 7.95
N SER A 323 9.70 -4.68 8.22
CA SER A 323 10.85 -5.57 8.04
C SER A 323 10.92 -6.73 9.03
N LYS A 324 10.29 -6.66 10.21
CA LYS A 324 10.42 -7.74 11.20
C LYS A 324 9.41 -8.86 11.00
N THR A 325 8.27 -8.57 10.38
CA THR A 325 7.15 -9.51 10.29
C THR A 325 6.70 -9.73 8.87
N SER A 326 6.34 -8.66 8.14
CA SER A 326 5.84 -8.79 6.77
C SER A 326 6.96 -9.12 5.78
N GLY A 327 8.16 -8.56 5.97
CA GLY A 327 9.32 -8.76 5.10
C GLY A 327 9.75 -10.22 4.95
N PRO A 328 9.99 -10.97 6.04
CA PRO A 328 10.37 -12.39 5.97
C PRO A 328 9.32 -13.25 5.26
N SER A 329 8.03 -12.96 5.44
CA SER A 329 6.97 -13.65 4.71
C SER A 329 7.00 -13.34 3.21
N VAL A 330 7.24 -12.09 2.83
CA VAL A 330 7.41 -11.71 1.42
C VAL A 330 8.64 -12.38 0.80
N ARG A 331 9.77 -12.42 1.53
CA ARG A 331 10.98 -13.14 1.11
C ARG A 331 10.67 -14.61 0.83
N ALA A 332 9.99 -15.30 1.74
CA ALA A 332 9.61 -16.71 1.58
C ALA A 332 8.70 -16.93 0.36
N ILE A 333 7.77 -16.01 0.07
CA ILE A 333 6.97 -16.08 -1.16
C ILE A 333 7.87 -15.93 -2.39
N TYR A 334 8.80 -14.97 -2.39
CA TYR A 334 9.74 -14.82 -3.50
C TYR A 334 10.63 -16.05 -3.70
N GLU A 335 11.15 -16.63 -2.62
CA GLU A 335 11.93 -17.86 -2.68
C GLU A 335 11.12 -18.99 -3.30
N SER A 336 9.86 -19.15 -2.90
CA SER A 336 8.96 -20.17 -3.44
C SER A 336 8.61 -19.95 -4.92
N ILE A 337 8.30 -18.71 -5.35
CA ILE A 337 7.89 -18.48 -6.74
C ILE A 337 9.06 -18.46 -7.72
N PHE A 338 10.28 -18.15 -7.27
CA PHE A 338 11.47 -18.17 -8.11
C PHE A 338 12.33 -19.44 -7.95
N GLY A 339 12.00 -20.32 -7.00
CA GLY A 339 12.75 -21.55 -6.74
C GLY A 339 14.12 -21.26 -6.15
N ILE A 340 14.18 -20.40 -5.13
CA ILE A 340 15.43 -19.96 -4.51
C ILE A 340 15.70 -20.79 -3.26
N THR A 341 16.93 -21.30 -3.16
CA THR A 341 17.44 -21.94 -1.94
C THR A 341 18.80 -21.33 -1.61
N GLY A 342 18.88 -20.55 -0.53
CA GLY A 342 20.09 -19.75 -0.25
C GLY A 342 20.35 -18.73 -1.36
N GLN A 343 21.48 -18.87 -2.05
CA GLN A 343 21.86 -18.02 -3.19
C GLN A 343 21.55 -18.64 -4.56
N ASP A 344 21.15 -19.92 -4.59
CA ASP A 344 20.89 -20.63 -5.83
C ASP A 344 19.46 -20.33 -6.30
N VAL A 345 19.34 -19.93 -7.58
CA VAL A 345 18.05 -19.71 -8.25
C VAL A 345 17.82 -20.85 -9.23
N ASN A 346 16.89 -21.75 -8.90
CA ASN A 346 16.50 -22.84 -9.79
C ASN A 346 15.00 -22.77 -10.12
N PRO A 347 14.60 -22.27 -11.30
CA PRO A 347 13.21 -22.18 -11.71
C PRO A 347 12.44 -23.51 -11.68
N SER A 348 13.11 -24.67 -11.74
CA SER A 348 12.44 -25.97 -11.62
C SER A 348 11.95 -26.29 -10.20
N ASP A 349 12.49 -25.59 -9.21
CA ASP A 349 12.08 -25.69 -7.80
C ASP A 349 11.03 -24.63 -7.41
N SER A 350 10.57 -23.83 -8.39
CA SER A 350 9.43 -22.94 -8.22
C SER A 350 8.16 -23.71 -7.88
N VAL A 351 7.30 -23.14 -7.01
CA VAL A 351 5.94 -23.64 -6.77
C VAL A 351 5.06 -23.57 -8.02
N PHE A 352 5.41 -22.74 -8.99
CA PHE A 352 4.74 -22.71 -10.28
C PHE A 352 5.31 -23.77 -11.21
N VAL A 353 4.43 -24.61 -11.78
CA VAL A 353 4.80 -25.56 -12.83
C VAL A 353 5.37 -24.81 -14.04
N GLY A 354 6.68 -24.95 -14.28
CA GLY A 354 7.41 -24.23 -15.34
C GLY A 354 7.86 -22.82 -14.96
N GLY A 355 7.91 -22.46 -13.67
CA GLY A 355 8.46 -21.19 -13.18
C GLY A 355 7.60 -19.94 -13.45
N ALA A 356 6.33 -20.13 -13.80
CA ALA A 356 5.39 -19.04 -14.10
C ALA A 356 3.92 -19.47 -13.93
N PRO A 357 3.01 -18.54 -13.59
CA PRO A 357 1.58 -18.76 -13.72
C PRO A 357 1.21 -19.17 -15.15
N ARG A 358 0.31 -20.15 -15.29
CA ARG A 358 -0.17 -20.64 -16.58
C ARG A 358 -0.85 -19.53 -17.36
N LYS A 359 -0.48 -19.37 -18.64
CA LYS A 359 -1.05 -18.38 -19.56
C LYS A 359 -2.29 -18.88 -20.31
N GLU A 360 -2.51 -20.18 -20.37
CA GLU A 360 -3.68 -20.76 -21.02
C GLU A 360 -4.75 -21.16 -20.00
N LEU A 361 -5.99 -21.32 -20.47
CA LEU A 361 -7.07 -21.94 -19.71
C LEU A 361 -6.81 -23.45 -19.56
N PRO A 362 -7.30 -24.10 -18.48
CA PRO A 362 -7.12 -25.53 -18.29
C PRO A 362 -7.87 -26.32 -19.37
N THR A 363 -7.35 -27.49 -19.74
CA THR A 363 -8.13 -28.45 -20.55
C THR A 363 -9.15 -29.14 -19.66
N VAL A 364 -10.36 -29.40 -20.16
CA VAL A 364 -11.40 -30.15 -19.46
C VAL A 364 -11.57 -31.49 -20.17
N ARG A 365 -11.64 -32.59 -19.41
CA ARG A 365 -11.88 -33.93 -19.94
C ARG A 365 -13.35 -34.08 -20.40
N PRO A 366 -13.67 -35.08 -21.24
CA PRO A 366 -15.04 -35.33 -21.67
C PRO A 366 -16.06 -35.57 -20.53
N ASP A 367 -15.57 -35.96 -19.35
CA ASP A 367 -16.38 -36.14 -18.13
C ASP A 367 -16.59 -34.83 -17.33
N GLY A 368 -16.12 -33.69 -17.82
CA GLY A 368 -16.22 -32.39 -17.17
C GLY A 368 -15.14 -32.10 -16.13
N THR A 369 -14.17 -33.00 -15.92
CA THR A 369 -13.10 -32.78 -14.94
C THR A 369 -11.96 -31.92 -15.52
N PRO A 370 -11.54 -30.84 -14.84
CA PRO A 370 -10.36 -30.08 -15.25
C PRO A 370 -9.08 -30.93 -15.15
N VAL A 371 -8.23 -30.85 -16.16
CA VAL A 371 -6.91 -31.49 -16.13
C VAL A 371 -5.96 -30.61 -15.33
N ALA A 372 -5.62 -31.06 -14.13
CA ALA A 372 -4.60 -30.41 -13.31
C ALA A 372 -3.22 -30.47 -14.00
N PRO A 373 -2.41 -29.41 -13.92
CA PRO A 373 -1.01 -29.45 -14.33
C PRO A 373 -0.24 -30.54 -13.55
N LEU A 374 0.61 -31.31 -14.23
CA LEU A 374 1.54 -32.23 -13.57
C LEU A 374 2.69 -31.41 -12.94
N GLY A 375 2.97 -31.57 -11.65
CA GLY A 375 4.03 -30.84 -10.93
C GLY A 375 4.25 -31.35 -9.50
N LYS A 376 5.40 -31.00 -8.88
CA LYS A 376 5.81 -31.48 -7.53
C LYS A 376 4.73 -31.27 -6.45
N ASP A 377 3.94 -30.20 -6.55
CA ASP A 377 2.93 -29.82 -5.56
C ASP A 377 1.46 -29.96 -6.04
N SER A 378 1.21 -30.64 -7.17
CA SER A 378 -0.17 -30.82 -7.67
C SER A 378 -1.00 -31.82 -6.86
N GLY A 379 -0.40 -32.49 -5.87
CA GLY A 379 -1.02 -33.60 -5.15
C GLY A 379 -1.29 -34.83 -6.02
N MET A 380 -0.89 -34.82 -7.30
CA MET A 380 -1.06 -35.93 -8.23
C MET A 380 0.31 -36.52 -8.58
N GLN A 381 0.48 -37.83 -8.35
CA GLN A 381 1.69 -38.53 -8.77
C GLN A 381 1.92 -38.34 -10.27
N VAL A 382 3.14 -37.95 -10.64
CA VAL A 382 3.59 -37.96 -12.03
C VAL A 382 3.43 -39.40 -12.53
N ALA A 383 2.48 -39.64 -13.42
CA ALA A 383 2.34 -40.95 -14.05
C ALA A 383 3.67 -41.28 -14.74
N LYS A 384 4.38 -42.29 -14.24
CA LYS A 384 5.56 -42.84 -14.91
C LYS A 384 5.13 -43.17 -16.34
N ALA A 385 5.79 -42.56 -17.32
CA ALA A 385 5.65 -42.97 -18.70
C ALA A 385 5.95 -44.47 -18.76
N GLY A 386 4.93 -45.27 -19.00
CA GLY A 386 5.08 -46.69 -19.22
C GLY A 386 5.94 -46.88 -20.45
N ALA A 387 7.06 -47.58 -20.29
CA ALA A 387 7.74 -48.22 -21.40
C ALA A 387 6.74 -49.19 -22.03
N ALA A 388 6.23 -48.83 -23.21
CA ALA A 388 5.65 -49.81 -24.11
C ALA A 388 6.82 -50.50 -24.81
N GLY A 389 6.93 -51.81 -24.58
CA GLY A 389 7.83 -52.70 -25.30
C GLY A 389 7.32 -53.05 -26.69
#